data_AF-A0A662AM68-F1
#
_entry.id   AF-A0A662AM68-F1
#
_cell.length_a   1.000
_cell.length_b   1.000
_cell.length_c   1.000
_cell.angle_alpha   90.00
_cell.angle_beta   90.00
_cell.angle_gamma   90.00
#
_symmetry.space_group_name_H-M   'P 1'
#
loop_
_entity.id
_entity.type
_entity.pdbx_description
1 polymer ?
#
loop_
_entity_poly.entity_id
_entity_poly.type
_entity_poly.pdbx_seq_one_letter_code
_entity_poly.pdbx_strand_id
1 'polypeptide(L)'
;KEADFMLYVDFVHQQLRELLTQYPNIAGIWFDPIMGYYSRPYLFPIDSTYALVRSLSPHALISFKQGANGEEDFMAPERGGGAKVGQQFEVARMVYEKNKDKPREICNTLQPHAWGYNKQHDGFHKNADDILKMLEDAAAIDANLLLNVGPKGDGSFPEEDIRALEEAGAKL
;
A
#
# COMPACT_ATOMS: atom_id res chain seq x y z
N LYS A 1 5.88 -21.06 17.38
CA LYS A 1 7.31 -20.92 17.73
C LYS A 1 8.02 -20.24 16.56
N GLU A 2 9.23 -19.69 16.72
CA GLU A 2 9.94 -19.02 15.61
C GLU A 2 10.19 -19.95 14.41
N ALA A 3 10.48 -21.24 14.67
CA ALA A 3 10.59 -22.25 13.60
C ALA A 3 9.32 -22.38 12.74
N ASP A 4 8.14 -22.19 13.33
CA ASP A 4 6.86 -22.24 12.61
C ASP A 4 6.66 -20.99 11.72
N PHE A 5 7.34 -19.89 12.05
CA PHE A 5 7.28 -18.67 11.24
C PHE A 5 8.03 -18.84 9.91
N MET A 6 9.11 -19.62 9.89
CA MET A 6 9.80 -19.91 8.62
C MET A 6 8.93 -20.73 7.67
N LEU A 7 8.09 -21.64 8.18
CA LEU A 7 7.09 -22.33 7.36
C LEU A 7 6.07 -21.34 6.75
N TYR A 8 5.69 -20.30 7.49
CA TYR A 8 4.84 -19.23 6.97
C TYR A 8 5.56 -18.38 5.92
N VAL A 9 6.84 -18.06 6.12
CA VAL A 9 7.66 -17.36 5.12
C VAL A 9 7.77 -18.18 3.83
N ASP A 10 8.03 -19.49 3.93
CA ASP A 10 8.09 -20.38 2.78
C ASP A 10 6.76 -20.41 2.03
N PHE A 11 5.64 -20.44 2.76
CA PHE A 11 4.31 -20.33 2.19
C PHE A 11 4.10 -18.99 1.47
N VAL A 12 4.47 -17.86 2.08
CA VAL A 12 4.39 -16.52 1.45
C VAL A 12 5.25 -16.45 0.19
N HIS A 13 6.46 -17.02 0.21
CA HIS A 13 7.34 -17.07 -0.96
C HIS A 13 6.76 -17.93 -2.08
N GLN A 14 6.06 -19.02 -1.76
CA GLN A 14 5.32 -19.81 -2.75
C GLN A 14 4.17 -18.99 -3.36
N GLN A 15 3.40 -18.25 -2.55
CA GLN A 15 2.35 -17.36 -3.07
C GLN A 15 2.91 -16.24 -3.95
N LEU A 16 4.05 -15.65 -3.59
CA LEU A 16 4.72 -14.66 -4.44
C LEU A 16 5.15 -15.27 -5.78
N ARG A 17 5.68 -16.50 -5.79
CA ARG A 17 6.00 -17.22 -7.04
C ARG A 17 4.75 -17.43 -7.89
N GLU A 18 3.65 -17.87 -7.29
CA GLU A 18 2.38 -18.07 -7.99
C GLU A 18 1.90 -16.78 -8.66
N LEU A 19 1.83 -15.67 -7.91
CA LEU A 19 1.38 -14.39 -8.45
C LEU A 19 2.29 -13.87 -9.56
N LEU A 20 3.61 -13.86 -9.34
CA LEU A 20 4.57 -13.28 -10.29
C LEU A 20 4.75 -14.12 -11.56
N THR A 21 4.42 -15.41 -11.52
CA THR A 21 4.49 -16.29 -12.70
C THR A 21 3.17 -16.37 -13.46
N GLN A 22 2.03 -16.42 -12.75
CA GLN A 22 0.71 -16.46 -13.40
C GLN A 22 0.30 -15.10 -13.98
N TYR A 23 0.79 -14.00 -13.39
CA TYR A 23 0.53 -12.64 -13.83
C TYR A 23 1.86 -11.91 -14.15
N PRO A 24 2.53 -12.27 -15.26
CA PRO A 24 3.90 -11.84 -15.55
C PRO A 24 4.07 -10.34 -15.79
N ASN A 25 2.97 -9.59 -15.94
CA ASN A 25 2.95 -8.15 -16.19
C ASN A 25 2.54 -7.34 -14.95
N ILE A 26 2.60 -7.91 -13.74
CA ILE A 26 2.35 -7.16 -12.50
C ILE A 26 3.34 -5.98 -12.43
N ALA A 27 2.80 -4.77 -12.34
CA ALA A 27 3.59 -3.54 -12.29
C ALA A 27 4.29 -3.33 -10.94
N GLY A 28 3.81 -3.97 -9.86
CA GLY A 28 4.44 -3.85 -8.56
C GLY A 28 3.82 -4.72 -7.47
N ILE A 29 4.55 -4.88 -6.38
CA ILE A 29 4.13 -5.57 -5.16
C ILE A 29 4.12 -4.58 -4.00
N TRP A 30 2.96 -4.47 -3.35
CA TRP A 30 2.74 -3.61 -2.20
C TRP A 30 2.55 -4.46 -0.94
N PHE A 31 3.57 -4.49 -0.08
CA PHE A 31 3.59 -5.32 1.14
C PHE A 31 2.97 -4.59 2.34
N ASP A 32 2.14 -5.30 3.13
CA ASP A 32 1.49 -4.75 4.33
C ASP A 32 1.63 -5.50 5.69
N PRO A 33 2.74 -6.20 6.00
CA PRO A 33 2.98 -6.65 7.38
C PRO A 33 3.89 -5.69 8.19
N ILE A 34 3.89 -4.38 7.92
CA ILE A 34 4.96 -3.46 8.37
C ILE A 34 5.11 -3.40 9.90
N MET A 35 3.99 -3.43 10.63
CA MET A 35 4.01 -3.39 12.09
C MET A 35 4.55 -4.70 12.68
N GLY A 36 4.22 -5.82 12.03
CA GLY A 36 4.80 -7.13 12.35
C GLY A 36 6.31 -7.12 12.13
N TYR A 37 6.74 -6.60 10.97
CA TYR A 37 8.16 -6.41 10.65
C TYR A 37 8.87 -5.54 11.69
N TYR A 38 8.38 -4.33 11.98
CA TYR A 38 9.03 -3.44 12.94
C TYR A 38 9.11 -4.02 14.35
N SER A 39 8.12 -4.82 14.75
CA SER A 39 8.14 -5.48 16.06
C SER A 39 9.17 -6.60 16.15
N ARG A 40 9.43 -7.32 15.04
CA ARG A 40 10.31 -8.49 14.99
C ARG A 40 11.00 -8.59 13.62
N PRO A 41 11.92 -7.66 13.30
CA PRO A 41 12.47 -7.57 11.94
C PRO A 41 13.25 -8.82 11.53
N TYR A 42 13.90 -9.47 12.50
CA TYR A 42 14.67 -10.71 12.30
C TYR A 42 13.83 -11.91 11.82
N LEU A 43 12.49 -11.87 11.98
CA LEU A 43 11.60 -12.92 11.48
C LEU A 43 11.32 -12.79 9.99
N PHE A 44 11.45 -11.61 9.41
CA PHE A 44 11.10 -11.33 8.02
C PHE A 44 12.38 -11.27 7.18
N PRO A 45 12.64 -12.24 6.30
CA PRO A 45 13.82 -12.20 5.46
C PRO A 45 13.56 -11.30 4.24
N ILE A 46 13.60 -9.98 4.46
CA ILE A 46 13.29 -8.97 3.45
C ILE A 46 14.19 -9.09 2.23
N ASP A 47 15.49 -9.28 2.44
CA ASP A 47 16.46 -9.36 1.33
C ASP A 47 16.16 -10.55 0.40
N SER A 48 15.85 -11.72 0.95
CA SER A 48 15.50 -12.89 0.12
C SER A 48 14.12 -12.73 -0.53
N THR A 49 13.18 -12.08 0.15
CA THR A 49 11.85 -11.76 -0.39
C THR A 49 11.97 -10.82 -1.60
N TYR A 50 12.79 -9.76 -1.50
CA TYR A 50 13.00 -8.81 -2.59
C TYR A 50 13.79 -9.44 -3.72
N ALA A 51 14.85 -10.21 -3.41
CA ALA A 51 15.60 -10.96 -4.42
C ALA A 51 14.69 -11.91 -5.22
N LEU A 52 13.73 -12.57 -4.57
CA LEU A 52 12.71 -13.38 -5.23
C LEU A 52 11.88 -12.55 -6.22
N VAL A 53 11.30 -11.43 -5.77
CA VAL A 53 10.49 -10.54 -6.63
C VAL A 53 11.32 -10.08 -7.83
N ARG A 54 12.54 -9.58 -7.61
CA ARG A 54 13.42 -9.10 -8.69
C ARG A 54 13.84 -10.21 -9.66
N SER A 55 14.00 -11.45 -9.18
CA SER A 55 14.36 -12.59 -10.04
C SER A 55 13.24 -13.01 -11.00
N LEU A 56 11.98 -12.83 -10.60
CA LEU A 56 10.81 -13.24 -11.40
C LEU A 56 10.25 -12.09 -12.23
N SER A 57 10.18 -10.90 -11.64
CA SER A 57 9.60 -9.70 -12.26
C SER A 57 10.53 -8.50 -12.01
N PRO A 58 11.67 -8.41 -12.72
CA PRO A 58 12.65 -7.33 -12.51
C PRO A 58 12.11 -5.92 -12.79
N HIS A 59 10.98 -5.82 -13.50
CA HIS A 59 10.29 -4.56 -13.80
C HIS A 59 9.31 -4.12 -12.70
N ALA A 60 8.88 -5.03 -11.82
CA ALA A 60 7.85 -4.76 -10.83
C ALA A 60 8.41 -3.85 -9.74
N LEU A 61 7.70 -2.75 -9.43
CA LEU A 61 8.04 -1.86 -8.32
C LEU A 61 7.72 -2.51 -6.98
N ILE A 62 8.57 -2.29 -5.97
CA ILE A 62 8.38 -2.82 -4.62
C ILE A 62 8.06 -1.66 -3.67
N SER A 63 6.96 -1.77 -2.94
CA SER A 63 6.67 -0.88 -1.81
C SER A 63 6.38 -1.68 -0.56
N PHE A 64 6.83 -1.17 0.57
CA PHE A 64 6.53 -1.72 1.88
C PHE A 64 6.21 -0.59 2.86
N LYS A 65 5.15 0.16 2.56
CA LYS A 65 4.74 1.37 3.30
C LYS A 65 5.86 2.40 3.40
N GLN A 66 6.53 2.50 4.56
CA GLN A 66 7.62 3.46 4.79
C GLN A 66 9.01 2.84 4.62
N GLY A 67 9.07 1.54 4.37
CA GLY A 67 10.29 0.80 4.12
C GLY A 67 10.55 -0.29 5.15
N ALA A 68 11.37 -1.25 4.74
CA ALA A 68 11.81 -2.39 5.51
C ALA A 68 13.35 -2.50 5.50
N ASN A 69 14.00 -2.46 4.33
CA ASN A 69 15.47 -2.51 4.25
C ASN A 69 16.10 -1.27 3.57
N GLY A 70 15.31 -0.47 2.86
CA GLY A 70 15.79 0.69 2.10
C GLY A 70 15.94 0.44 0.59
N GLU A 71 15.53 -0.72 0.08
CA GLU A 71 15.56 -1.06 -1.36
C GLU A 71 14.18 -0.94 -2.03
N GLU A 72 13.18 -0.42 -1.32
CA GLU A 72 11.84 -0.15 -1.87
C GLU A 72 11.93 0.88 -3.01
N ASP A 73 11.09 0.80 -4.04
CA ASP A 73 11.13 1.75 -5.15
C ASP A 73 10.39 3.06 -4.83
N PHE A 74 9.41 3.01 -3.93
CA PHE A 74 8.64 4.16 -3.50
C PHE A 74 8.08 3.96 -2.08
N MET A 75 7.71 5.06 -1.44
CA MET A 75 7.01 5.06 -0.15
C MET A 75 5.51 5.17 -0.36
N ALA A 76 4.73 4.54 0.52
CA ALA A 76 3.28 4.62 0.52
C ALA A 76 2.72 5.09 1.88
N PRO A 77 2.79 6.39 2.19
CA PRO A 77 2.19 6.93 3.41
C PRO A 77 0.65 6.91 3.33
N GLU A 78 0.01 6.47 4.41
CA GLU A 78 -1.46 6.41 4.47
C GLU A 78 -2.07 7.77 4.81
N ARG A 79 -3.16 8.15 4.12
CA ARG A 79 -4.04 9.31 4.39
C ARG A 79 -3.41 10.69 4.22
N GLY A 80 -2.10 10.81 4.14
CA GLY A 80 -1.41 12.07 3.86
C GLY A 80 0.10 11.92 3.77
N GLY A 81 0.76 12.83 3.05
CA GLY A 81 2.19 12.73 2.71
C GLY A 81 3.17 12.75 3.89
N GLY A 82 2.73 13.20 5.07
CA GLY A 82 3.52 13.22 6.30
C GLY A 82 3.27 12.03 7.24
N ALA A 83 2.36 11.12 6.89
CA ALA A 83 1.96 10.03 7.77
C ALA A 83 3.11 9.06 8.02
N LYS A 84 3.33 8.73 9.30
CA LYS A 84 4.37 7.81 9.76
C LYS A 84 3.78 6.74 10.64
N VAL A 85 4.24 5.49 10.49
CA VAL A 85 3.75 4.33 11.25
C VAL A 85 4.91 3.68 11.99
N GLY A 86 4.64 3.18 13.18
CA GLY A 86 5.64 2.43 13.95
C GLY A 86 6.81 3.26 14.47
N GLN A 87 6.69 4.59 14.60
CA GLN A 87 7.77 5.48 15.04
C GLN A 87 8.36 5.12 16.43
N GLN A 88 7.62 4.38 17.24
CA GLN A 88 8.10 3.81 18.50
C GLN A 88 9.22 2.78 18.32
N PHE A 89 9.35 2.18 17.13
CA PHE A 89 10.41 1.23 16.80
C PHE A 89 11.60 1.94 16.18
N GLU A 90 12.82 1.59 16.62
CA GLU A 90 14.05 2.16 16.05
C GLU A 90 14.21 1.82 14.56
N VAL A 91 13.91 0.57 14.17
CA VAL A 91 13.96 0.14 12.77
C VAL A 91 13.08 1.01 11.88
N ALA A 92 11.86 1.37 12.31
CA ALA A 92 10.96 2.22 11.55
C ALA A 92 11.57 3.62 11.29
N ARG A 93 12.23 4.20 12.29
CA ARG A 93 12.92 5.50 12.15
C ARG A 93 14.09 5.40 11.19
N MET A 94 14.88 4.33 11.28
CA MET A 94 16.04 4.11 10.39
C MET A 94 15.64 3.90 8.92
N VAL A 95 14.65 3.04 8.66
CA VAL A 95 14.23 2.73 7.29
C VAL A 95 13.48 3.89 6.65
N TYR A 96 12.78 4.70 7.44
CA TYR A 96 12.21 5.96 6.97
C TYR A 96 13.31 6.89 6.43
N GLU A 97 14.40 7.09 7.17
CA GLU A 97 15.50 7.95 6.70
C GLU A 97 16.16 7.43 5.41
N LYS A 98 16.22 6.11 5.21
CA LYS A 98 16.70 5.52 3.96
C LYS A 98 15.78 5.75 2.76
N ASN A 99 14.49 5.95 3.00
CA ASN A 99 13.47 6.03 1.96
C ASN A 99 12.88 7.44 1.76
N LYS A 100 13.12 8.38 2.68
CA LYS A 100 12.41 9.68 2.74
C LYS A 100 12.47 10.52 1.46
N ASP A 101 13.49 10.32 0.64
CA ASP A 101 13.74 11.05 -0.61
C ASP A 101 13.26 10.29 -1.86
N LYS A 102 12.65 9.10 -1.70
CA LYS A 102 12.08 8.32 -2.80
C LYS A 102 10.69 8.84 -3.19
N PRO A 103 10.21 8.51 -4.40
CA PRO A 103 8.85 8.82 -4.84
C PRO A 103 7.80 8.33 -3.84
N ARG A 104 6.64 8.99 -3.84
CA ARG A 104 5.56 8.69 -2.89
C ARG A 104 4.26 8.38 -3.61
N GLU A 105 3.50 7.46 -3.02
CA GLU A 105 2.12 7.18 -3.37
C GLU A 105 1.26 7.30 -2.12
N ILE A 106 0.46 8.35 -2.02
CA ILE A 106 -0.44 8.54 -0.89
C ILE A 106 -1.62 7.61 -1.07
N CYS A 107 -1.78 6.63 -0.19
CA CYS A 107 -2.95 5.75 -0.21
C CYS A 107 -4.05 6.28 0.73
N ASN A 108 -5.27 6.43 0.24
CA ASN A 108 -6.40 6.93 1.03
C ASN A 108 -7.71 6.23 0.66
N THR A 109 -8.76 6.45 1.45
CA THR A 109 -10.05 5.75 1.35
C THR A 109 -11.17 6.69 0.96
N LEU A 110 -12.09 6.27 0.09
CA LEU A 110 -13.35 7.00 -0.12
C LEU A 110 -14.21 7.00 1.15
N GLN A 111 -14.36 5.83 1.77
CA GLN A 111 -15.02 5.69 3.06
C GLN A 111 -14.19 6.34 4.19
N PRO A 112 -14.85 6.94 5.20
CA PRO A 112 -14.19 7.38 6.42
C PRO A 112 -13.46 6.22 7.10
N HIS A 113 -12.14 6.26 7.13
CA HIS A 113 -11.31 5.32 7.87
C HIS A 113 -11.47 3.82 7.57
N ALA A 114 -12.12 3.42 6.47
CA ALA A 114 -12.36 2.03 6.11
C ALA A 114 -11.78 1.69 4.73
N TRP A 115 -10.97 0.62 4.67
CA TRP A 115 -10.44 0.07 3.41
C TRP A 115 -11.41 -0.92 2.76
N GLY A 116 -11.97 -1.83 3.56
CA GLY A 116 -13.08 -2.69 3.14
C GLY A 116 -14.43 -1.97 3.29
N TYR A 117 -15.46 -2.46 2.60
CA TYR A 117 -16.80 -1.90 2.70
C TYR A 117 -17.37 -1.97 4.12
N ASN A 118 -17.78 -0.81 4.65
CA ASN A 118 -18.46 -0.69 5.93
C ASN A 118 -19.79 0.04 5.74
N LYS A 119 -20.88 -0.73 5.80
CA LYS A 119 -22.25 -0.23 5.68
C LYS A 119 -22.61 0.90 6.64
N GLN A 120 -21.92 1.01 7.79
CA GLN A 120 -22.17 2.10 8.75
C GLN A 120 -21.77 3.47 8.20
N HIS A 121 -20.99 3.51 7.12
CA HIS A 121 -20.54 4.74 6.49
C HIS A 121 -21.34 5.11 5.24
N ASP A 122 -22.33 4.32 4.82
CA ASP A 122 -23.18 4.66 3.67
C ASP A 122 -23.72 6.10 3.80
N GLY A 123 -23.55 6.91 2.75
CA GLY A 123 -23.93 8.32 2.73
C GLY A 123 -22.92 9.29 3.32
N PHE A 124 -21.77 8.81 3.82
CA PHE A 124 -20.66 9.61 4.33
C PHE A 124 -19.37 9.41 3.52
N HIS A 125 -19.46 8.86 2.32
CA HIS A 125 -18.31 8.70 1.46
C HIS A 125 -17.86 10.06 0.92
N LYS A 126 -16.58 10.16 0.58
CA LYS A 126 -16.01 11.35 -0.05
C LYS A 126 -16.69 11.64 -1.39
N ASN A 127 -16.91 12.91 -1.67
CA ASN A 127 -17.46 13.37 -2.93
C ASN A 127 -16.35 13.75 -3.93
N ALA A 128 -16.73 14.20 -5.13
CA ALA A 128 -15.79 14.58 -6.18
C ALA A 128 -14.83 15.70 -5.76
N ASP A 129 -15.29 16.69 -4.99
CA ASP A 129 -14.45 17.81 -4.55
C ASP A 129 -13.41 17.34 -3.51
N ASP A 130 -13.77 16.40 -2.63
CA ASP A 130 -12.81 15.74 -1.74
C ASP A 130 -11.73 14.99 -2.52
N ILE A 131 -12.11 14.30 -3.61
CA ILE A 131 -11.18 13.56 -4.48
C ILE A 131 -10.21 14.51 -5.17
N LEU A 132 -10.73 15.59 -5.78
CA LEU A 132 -9.90 16.60 -6.43
C LEU A 132 -8.96 17.27 -5.43
N LYS A 133 -9.44 17.58 -4.22
CA LYS A 133 -8.59 18.12 -3.15
C LYS A 133 -7.45 17.16 -2.79
N MET A 134 -7.72 15.86 -2.69
CA MET A 134 -6.68 14.85 -2.41
C MET A 134 -5.67 14.74 -3.57
N LEU A 135 -6.13 14.85 -4.81
CA LEU A 135 -5.24 14.88 -5.98
C LEU A 135 -4.34 16.12 -5.97
N GLU A 136 -4.89 17.29 -5.69
CA GLU A 136 -4.12 18.53 -5.52
C GLU A 136 -3.09 18.42 -4.39
N ASP A 137 -3.49 17.84 -3.24
CA ASP A 137 -2.58 17.65 -2.11
C ASP A 137 -1.45 16.67 -2.41
N ALA A 138 -1.72 15.62 -3.18
CA ALA A 138 -0.69 14.69 -3.64
C ALA A 138 0.26 15.36 -4.65
N ALA A 139 -0.29 16.09 -5.62
CA ALA A 139 0.49 16.82 -6.62
C ALA A 139 1.37 17.90 -6.00
N ALA A 140 0.90 18.59 -4.95
CA ALA A 140 1.65 19.62 -4.24
C ALA A 140 2.94 19.12 -3.59
N ILE A 141 3.08 17.80 -3.38
CA ILE A 141 4.27 17.16 -2.83
C ILE A 141 4.91 16.13 -3.77
N ASP A 142 4.64 16.25 -5.07
CA ASP A 142 5.17 15.36 -6.12
C ASP A 142 4.93 13.87 -5.83
N ALA A 143 3.69 13.56 -5.42
CA ALA A 143 3.27 12.21 -5.07
C ALA A 143 2.10 11.74 -5.96
N ASN A 144 2.04 10.43 -6.17
CA ASN A 144 0.86 9.77 -6.72
C ASN A 144 -0.24 9.70 -5.65
N LEU A 145 -1.50 9.61 -6.09
CA LEU A 145 -2.64 9.27 -5.23
C LEU A 145 -3.16 7.87 -5.59
N LEU A 146 -3.20 6.97 -4.61
CA LEU A 146 -3.89 5.68 -4.69
C LEU A 146 -5.18 5.74 -3.88
N LEU A 147 -6.32 5.82 -4.57
CA LEU A 147 -7.62 5.98 -3.93
C LEU A 147 -8.39 4.65 -3.87
N ASN A 148 -8.71 4.20 -2.66
CA ASN A 148 -9.37 2.92 -2.40
C ASN A 148 -10.89 3.00 -2.48
N VAL A 149 -11.48 2.01 -3.17
CA VAL A 149 -12.90 1.66 -3.17
C VAL A 149 -13.06 0.33 -2.45
N GLY A 150 -14.02 0.23 -1.52
CA GLY A 150 -14.36 -1.03 -0.86
C GLY A 150 -15.57 -1.68 -1.55
N PRO A 151 -15.42 -2.80 -2.30
CA PRO A 151 -16.55 -3.49 -2.91
C PRO A 151 -17.50 -4.05 -1.84
N LYS A 152 -18.80 -4.08 -2.16
CA LYS A 152 -19.83 -4.74 -1.35
C LYS A 152 -19.66 -6.26 -1.40
N GLY A 153 -20.34 -6.96 -0.49
CA GLY A 153 -20.30 -8.42 -0.42
C GLY A 153 -20.83 -9.16 -1.65
N ASP A 154 -21.57 -8.48 -2.52
CA ASP A 154 -22.05 -9.00 -3.81
C ASP A 154 -21.10 -8.70 -4.98
N GLY A 155 -19.96 -8.04 -4.72
CA GLY A 155 -18.97 -7.64 -5.72
C GLY A 155 -19.27 -6.30 -6.41
N SER A 156 -20.41 -5.66 -6.15
CA SER A 156 -20.70 -4.33 -6.69
C SER A 156 -19.97 -3.22 -5.92
N PHE A 157 -19.73 -2.08 -6.56
CA PHE A 157 -19.24 -0.88 -5.87
C PHE A 157 -20.40 -0.08 -5.24
N PRO A 158 -20.15 0.67 -4.14
CA PRO A 158 -21.09 1.68 -3.65
C PRO A 158 -21.42 2.70 -4.74
N GLU A 159 -22.72 3.00 -4.93
CA GLU A 159 -23.14 3.94 -5.99
C GLU A 159 -22.60 5.36 -5.76
N GLU A 160 -22.44 5.76 -4.49
CA GLU A 160 -21.83 7.05 -4.16
C GLU A 160 -20.35 7.12 -4.54
N ASP A 161 -19.60 6.01 -4.44
CA ASP A 161 -18.20 5.94 -4.90
C ASP A 161 -18.12 6.06 -6.42
N ILE A 162 -19.01 5.38 -7.16
CA ILE A 162 -19.09 5.49 -8.62
C ILE A 162 -19.36 6.94 -9.03
N ARG A 163 -20.42 7.55 -8.48
CA ARG A 163 -20.77 8.95 -8.79
C ARG A 163 -19.63 9.91 -8.49
N ALA A 164 -19.00 9.78 -7.32
CA ALA A 164 -17.89 10.65 -6.93
C ALA A 164 -16.70 10.53 -7.89
N LEU A 165 -16.35 9.31 -8.30
CA LEU A 165 -15.24 9.06 -9.23
C LEU A 165 -15.55 9.55 -10.65
N GLU A 166 -16.77 9.35 -11.15
CA GLU A 166 -17.20 9.84 -12.47
C GLU A 166 -17.21 11.37 -12.52
N GLU A 167 -17.77 12.02 -11.49
CA GLU A 167 -17.79 13.48 -11.37
C GLU A 167 -16.39 14.09 -11.22
N ALA A 168 -15.51 13.45 -10.45
CA ALA A 168 -14.11 13.88 -10.36
C ALA A 168 -13.40 13.72 -11.71
N GLY A 169 -13.58 12.58 -12.38
CA GLY A 169 -12.98 12.31 -13.69
C GLY A 169 -13.43 13.27 -14.79
N ALA A 170 -14.68 13.77 -14.74
CA ALA A 170 -15.18 14.78 -15.67
C ALA A 170 -14.57 16.18 -15.47
N LYS A 171 -13.92 16.43 -14.32
CA LYS A 171 -13.30 17.71 -13.95
C LYS A 171 -11.77 17.72 -14.14
N LEU A 172 -11.15 16.57 -14.45
CA LEU A 172 -9.71 16.43 -14.75
C LEU A 172 -9.41 16.76 -16.21
#